data_AF-A0A959XVI5-F1
#
_entry.id   AF-A0A959XVI5-F1
#
_cell.length_a   1.000
_cell.length_b   1.000
_cell.length_c   1.000
_cell.angle_alpha   90.00
_cell.angle_beta   90.00
_cell.angle_gamma   90.00
#
_symmetry.space_group_name_H-M   'P 1'
#
loop_
_entity.id
_entity.type
_entity.pdbx_description
1 polymer ?
#
loop_
_entity_poly.entity_id
_entity_poly.type
_entity_poly.pdbx_seq_one_letter_code
_entity_poly.pdbx_strand_id
1 'polypeptide(L)' 'EDRLVKNWMKTGSLEGKEEKDIYGRSQRPFDPLHGKPVQASAEEQANNPRARSARLRTAVRK' A
#
# COMPACT_ATOMS: atom_id res chain seq x y z
N GLU A 1 6.56 4.27 -8.12
CA GLU A 1 6.60 3.34 -6.96
C GLU A 1 5.24 2.96 -6.34
N ASP A 2 4.29 3.88 -6.07
CA ASP A 2 3.07 3.57 -5.26
C ASP A 2 2.31 2.30 -5.68
N ARG A 3 2.22 2.05 -6.99
CA ARG A 3 1.52 0.87 -7.53
C ARG A 3 2.21 -0.44 -7.17
N LEU A 4 3.54 -0.48 -7.11
CA LEU A 4 4.30 -1.66 -6.70
C LEU A 4 4.11 -1.95 -5.22
N VAL A 5 4.16 -0.90 -4.38
CA VAL A 5 3.95 -1.03 -2.92
C VAL A 5 2.52 -1.51 -2.63
N LYS A 6 1.54 -0.96 -3.35
CA LYS A 6 0.14 -1.42 -3.26
C LYS A 6 0.01 -2.90 -3.62
N ASN A 7 0.62 -3.32 -4.72
CA ASN A 7 0.56 -4.71 -5.18
C ASN A 7 1.25 -5.65 -4.19
N TRP A 8 2.44 -5.29 -3.74
CA TRP A 8 3.19 -6.08 -2.75
C TRP A 8 2.44 -6.25 -1.43
N MET A 9 1.84 -5.18 -0.91
CA MET A 9 1.03 -5.25 0.31
C MET A 9 -0.27 -6.05 0.10
N LYS A 10 -0.88 -5.98 -1.08
CA LYS A 10 -2.18 -6.62 -1.34
C LYS A 10 -2.05 -8.10 -1.69
N THR A 11 -1.09 -8.45 -2.54
CA THR A 11 -0.97 -9.78 -3.16
C THR A 11 0.32 -10.50 -2.77
N GLY A 12 1.22 -9.86 -2.01
CA GLY A 12 2.54 -10.41 -1.68
C GLY A 12 3.57 -10.33 -2.82
N SER A 13 3.15 -9.93 -4.02
CA SER A 13 4.00 -9.87 -5.22
C SER A 13 4.04 -8.46 -5.80
N LEU A 14 5.22 -8.02 -6.25
CA LEU A 14 5.39 -6.72 -6.91
C LEU A 14 4.62 -6.63 -8.23
N GLU A 15 4.48 -7.76 -8.93
CA GLU A 15 3.70 -7.89 -10.17
C GLU A 15 2.18 -7.83 -9.97
N GLY A 16 1.68 -7.92 -8.73
CA GLY A 16 0.24 -7.96 -8.45
C GLY A 16 -0.43 -9.31 -8.73
N LYS A 17 0.36 -10.37 -8.90
CA LYS A 17 -0.15 -11.75 -8.91
C LYS A 17 -0.54 -12.13 -7.49
N GLU A 18 -1.81 -12.48 -7.31
CA GLU A 18 -2.39 -12.92 -6.04
C GLU A 18 -2.42 -14.45 -6.04
N GLU A 19 -1.52 -15.07 -5.28
CA GLU A 19 -1.61 -16.49 -5.00
C GLU A 19 -2.73 -16.73 -3.99
N LYS A 20 -3.75 -17.44 -4.46
CA LYS A 20 -4.87 -17.90 -3.63
C LYS A 20 -4.79 -19.41 -3.52
N ASP A 21 -4.93 -19.91 -2.30
CA ASP A 21 -5.19 -21.32 -2.07
C ASP A 21 -6.55 -21.73 -2.67
N ILE A 22 -6.75 -23.05 -2.78
CA ILE A 22 -8.00 -23.73 -3.18
C ILE A 22 -9.24 -23.25 -2.40
N TYR A 23 -9.04 -22.66 -1.21
CA TYR A 23 -10.09 -22.08 -0.36
C TYR A 23 -10.28 -20.57 -0.54
N GLY A 24 -9.65 -19.96 -1.55
CA GLY A 24 -9.73 -18.52 -1.83
C GLY A 24 -8.96 -17.63 -0.85
N ARG A 25 -8.17 -18.23 0.06
CA ARG A 25 -7.32 -17.48 1.00
C ARG A 25 -6.08 -16.98 0.26
N SER A 26 -5.89 -15.66 0.27
CA SER A 26 -4.69 -15.07 -0.30
C SER A 26 -3.50 -15.25 0.65
N GLN A 27 -2.42 -15.84 0.15
CA GLN A 27 -1.12 -16.01 0.83
C GLN A 27 -0.35 -14.67 0.84
N ARG A 28 -0.99 -13.60 1.30
CA ARG A 28 -0.32 -12.30 1.41
C ARG A 28 0.46 -12.22 2.73
N PRO A 29 1.74 -11.80 2.72
CA PRO A 29 2.55 -11.66 3.93
C PRO A 29 2.16 -10.45 4.79
N PHE A 30 1.41 -9.50 4.22
CA PHE A 30 0.97 -8.30 4.90
C PHE A 30 -0.55 -8.14 4.81
N ASP A 31 -1.16 -7.65 5.88
CA ASP A 31 -2.55 -7.22 5.90
C ASP A 31 -2.60 -5.68 5.86
N PRO A 32 -3.05 -5.06 4.75
CA PRO A 32 -3.11 -3.61 4.63
C PRO A 32 -4.17 -3.02 5.57
N LEU A 33 -3.76 -2.10 6.45
CA LEU A 33 -4.63 -1.48 7.46
C LEU A 33 -5.67 -0.54 6.84
N HIS A 34 -5.29 0.16 5.76
CA HIS A 34 -6.14 1.14 5.09
C HIS A 34 -6.14 0.92 3.57
N GLY A 35 -7.32 0.97 2.95
CA GLY A 35 -7.48 0.80 1.51
C GLY A 35 -6.98 2.00 0.69
N LYS A 36 -6.99 3.20 1.27
CA LYS A 36 -6.50 4.45 0.66
C LYS A 36 -5.15 4.83 1.29
N PRO A 37 -4.16 5.30 0.51
CA PRO A 37 -2.93 5.84 1.06
C PRO A 37 -3.22 7.14 1.83
N VAL A 38 -2.50 7.37 2.92
CA VAL A 38 -2.52 8.65 3.64
C VAL A 38 -1.70 9.67 2.84
N GLN A 39 -2.29 10.83 2.61
CA GLN A 39 -1.67 11.95 1.88
C GLN A 39 -1.33 13.07 2.87
N ALA A 40 -0.30 13.85 2.55
CA ALA A 40 0.07 15.03 3.32
C ALA A 40 -1.07 16.06 3.35
N SER A 41 -1.22 16.76 4.47
CA SER A 41 -2.22 17.83 4.62
C SER A 41 -1.93 19.01 3.70
N ALA A 42 -2.95 19.84 3.41
CA ALA A 42 -2.76 21.02 2.54
C ALA A 42 -1.73 22.01 3.11
N GLU A 43 -1.67 22.11 4.44
CA GLU A 43 -0.72 22.97 5.17
C GLU A 43 0.72 22.45 5.06
N GLU A 44 0.94 21.14 5.18
CA GLU A 44 2.25 20.52 4.94
C GLU A 44 2.67 20.61 3.47
N GLN A 45 1.73 20.52 2.53
CA GLN A 45 2.05 20.68 1.11
C GLN A 45 2.48 22.12 0.77
N ALA A 46 1.93 23.13 1.48
CA ALA A 46 2.33 24.52 1.33
C ALA A 46 3.72 24.79 1.95
N ASN A 47 3.99 24.24 3.13
CA ASN A 47 5.29 24.37 3.80
C ASN A 47 6.40 23.51 3.14
N ASN A 48 6.03 22.37 2.57
CA ASN A 48 6.94 21.45 1.89
C ASN A 48 6.34 20.98 0.55
N PRO A 49 6.66 21.66 -0.58
CA PRO A 49 6.12 21.29 -1.88
C PRO A 49 6.53 19.90 -2.37
N ARG A 50 7.57 19.28 -1.78
CA ARG A 50 7.94 17.88 -2.06
C ARG A 50 7.00 16.87 -1.40
N ALA A 51 6.23 17.26 -0.38
CA ALA A 51 5.26 16.39 0.28
C ALA A 51 4.02 16.12 -0.58
N ARG A 52 3.77 16.92 -1.63
CA ARG A 52 2.61 16.79 -2.53
C ARG A 52 2.50 15.44 -3.22
N SER A 53 3.62 14.75 -3.45
CA SER A 53 3.66 13.42 -4.08
C SER A 53 3.77 12.26 -3.08
N ALA A 54 3.91 12.56 -1.77
CA ALA A 54 4.08 11.55 -0.75
C ALA A 54 2.77 10.79 -0.51
N ARG A 55 2.86 9.46 -0.50
CA ARG A 55 1.76 8.53 -0.27
C ARG A 55 2.21 7.52 0.77
N LEU A 56 1.68 7.61 1.97
CA LEU A 56 1.98 6.67 3.04
C LEU A 56 1.02 5.47 2.97
N ARG A 57 1.58 4.26 2.98
CA ARG A 57 0.81 3.01 3.08
C ARG A 57 1.33 2.22 4.27
N THR A 58 0.42 1.72 5.10
CA THR A 58 0.73 0.93 6.29
C THR A 58 0.06 -0.44 6.20
N ALA A 59 0.77 -1.47 6.62
CA ALA A 59 0.29 -2.84 6.66
C ALA A 59 0.90 -3.56 7.86
N VAL A 60 0.17 -4.52 8.42
CA VAL A 60 0.63 -5.35 9.53
C VAL A 60 1.12 -6.68 8.98
N ARG A 61 2.27 -7.15 9.45
CA ARG A 61 2.77 -8.48 9.11
C ARG A 61 1.90 -9.53 9.79
N LYS A 62 1.39 -10.47 8.99
CA LYS A 62 0.56 -11.57 9.47
C LYS A 62 1.41 -12.74 9.97
#